data_AF-A0A5J5I559-F1
#
_entry.id   AF-A0A5J5I559-F1
#
_cell.length_a   1.000
_cell.length_b   1.000
_cell.length_c   1.000
_cell.angle_alpha   90.00
_cell.angle_beta   90.00
_cell.angle_gamma   90.00
#
_symmetry.space_group_name_H-M   'P 1'
#
loop_
_entity.id
_entity.type
_entity.pdbx_description
1 polymer ?
#
loop_
_entity_poly.entity_id
_entity_poly.type
_entity_poly.pdbx_seq_one_letter_code
_entity_poly.pdbx_strand_id
1 'polypeptide(L)'
;MAFHAYLLRCGDGSFYAGHTEDLETRVAQHQQGLIPGYSIARRPVVLVWTESFGTRDEALAAERRIKGWRRAKKQALIGGD
;
A
#
# COMPACT_ATOMS: atom_id res chain seq x y z
N MET A 1 7.02 -12.12 -14.12
CA MET A 1 5.96 -11.66 -13.21
C MET A 1 6.58 -10.64 -12.27
N ALA A 2 5.93 -9.50 -12.05
CA ALA A 2 6.42 -8.48 -11.13
C ALA A 2 5.56 -8.49 -9.87
N PHE A 3 6.18 -8.29 -8.71
CA PHE A 3 5.49 -8.11 -7.45
C PHE A 3 5.54 -6.64 -7.07
N HIS A 4 4.47 -6.12 -6.48
CA HIS A 4 4.37 -4.72 -6.10
C HIS A 4 4.28 -4.61 -4.58
N ALA A 5 5.06 -3.69 -4.00
CA ALA A 5 4.74 -3.15 -2.69
C ALA A 5 4.01 -1.81 -2.88
N TYR A 6 3.01 -1.54 -2.06
CA TYR A 6 2.18 -0.35 -2.21
C TYR A 6 1.80 0.27 -0.87
N LEU A 7 1.50 1.56 -0.91
CA LEU A 7 0.99 2.34 0.21
C LEU A 7 -0.32 3.02 -0.18
N LEU A 8 -1.36 2.79 0.62
CA LEU A 8 -2.65 3.46 0.51
C LEU A 8 -2.79 4.49 1.62
N ARG A 9 -3.38 5.64 1.30
CA ARG A 9 -3.90 6.60 2.28
C ARG A 9 -5.39 6.38 2.44
N CYS A 10 -5.83 6.14 3.66
CA CYS A 10 -7.22 6.00 4.03
C CYS A 10 -7.88 7.36 4.30
N GLY A 11 -9.22 7.40 4.34
CA GLY A 11 -10.02 8.62 4.54
C GLY A 11 -9.79 9.28 5.90
N ASP A 12 -9.48 8.50 6.93
CA ASP A 12 -9.05 8.97 8.26
C ASP A 12 -7.61 9.49 8.28
N GLY A 13 -6.94 9.53 7.13
CA GLY A 13 -5.56 9.92 6.98
C GLY A 13 -4.56 8.84 7.38
N SER A 14 -4.99 7.66 7.85
CA SER A 14 -4.08 6.54 8.15
C SER A 14 -3.44 5.97 6.89
N PHE A 15 -2.37 5.19 7.07
CA PHE A 15 -1.65 4.55 5.97
C PHE A 15 -1.73 3.03 6.09
N TYR A 16 -2.07 2.37 4.98
CA TYR A 16 -2.06 0.92 4.83
C TYR A 16 -0.96 0.52 3.86
N ALA A 17 -0.07 -0.38 4.28
CA ALA A 17 0.97 -0.96 3.42
C ALA A 17 0.60 -2.41 3.09
N GLY A 18 0.86 -2.83 1.86
CA GLY A 18 0.68 -4.20 1.41
C GLY A 18 1.59 -4.55 0.24
N HIS A 19 1.58 -5.82 -0.17
CA HIS A 19 2.16 -6.29 -1.41
C HIS A 19 1.17 -7.16 -2.20
N THR A 20 1.34 -7.23 -3.52
CA THR A 20 0.47 -7.99 -4.43
C THR A 20 1.18 -8.24 -5.76
N GLU A 21 0.79 -9.27 -6.51
CA GLU A 21 1.21 -9.48 -7.90
C GLU A 21 0.32 -8.72 -8.90
N ASP A 22 -0.92 -8.41 -8.50
CA ASP A 22 -1.87 -7.62 -9.27
C ASP A 22 -2.25 -6.37 -8.46
N LEU A 23 -1.63 -5.24 -8.80
CA LEU A 23 -1.80 -3.98 -8.09
C LEU A 23 -3.15 -3.33 -8.38
N GLU A 24 -3.55 -3.30 -9.64
CA GLU A 24 -4.75 -2.61 -10.09
C GLU A 24 -5.99 -3.26 -9.50
N THR A 25 -6.12 -4.58 -9.64
CA THR A 25 -7.23 -5.33 -9.05
C THR A 25 -7.26 -5.17 -7.54
N ARG A 26 -6.11 -5.24 -6.87
CA ARG A 26 -6.02 -5.11 -5.40
C ARG A 26 -6.47 -3.73 -4.91
N VAL A 27 -6.07 -2.66 -5.59
CA VAL A 27 -6.47 -1.29 -5.24
C VAL A 27 -7.97 -1.11 -5.46
N ALA A 28 -8.51 -1.57 -6.59
CA ALA A 28 -9.94 -1.52 -6.89
C ALA A 28 -10.76 -2.25 -5.82
N GLN A 29 -10.32 -3.44 -5.40
CA GLN A 29 -10.98 -4.20 -4.33
C GLN A 29 -10.99 -3.44 -2.99
N HIS A 30 -9.90 -2.77 -2.62
CA HIS A 30 -9.87 -1.94 -1.41
C HIS A 30 -10.81 -0.71 -1.52
N GLN A 31 -10.86 -0.06 -2.67
CA GLN A 31 -11.75 1.09 -2.93
C GLN A 31 -13.22 0.69 -2.86
N GLN A 32 -13.58 -0.44 -3.47
CA GLN A 32 -14.93 -0.98 -3.47
C GLN A 32 -15.31 -1.64 -2.13
N GLY A 33 -14.33 -1.87 -1.24
CA GLY A 33 -14.55 -2.53 0.04
C GLY A 33 -14.84 -4.03 -0.10
N LEU A 34 -14.35 -4.66 -1.17
CA LEU A 34 -14.49 -6.10 -1.39
C LEU A 34 -13.54 -6.92 -0.52
N ILE A 35 -12.51 -6.28 0.04
CA ILE A 35 -11.60 -6.92 1.00
C ILE A 35 -12.10 -6.63 2.42
N PRO A 36 -12.60 -7.64 3.14
CA PRO A 36 -12.90 -7.49 4.56
C PRO A 36 -11.60 -7.20 5.32
N GLY A 37 -11.62 -6.20 6.20
CA GLY A 37 -10.46 -5.86 7.03
C GLY A 37 -10.24 -4.36 7.20
N TYR A 38 -8.99 -3.99 7.48
CA TYR A 38 -8.60 -2.68 7.99
C TYR A 38 -9.06 -1.49 7.11
N SER A 39 -9.01 -1.63 5.79
CA SER A 39 -9.34 -0.55 4.85
C SER A 39 -10.84 -0.34 4.67
N ILE A 40 -11.69 -1.34 4.93
CA ILE A 40 -13.13 -1.30 4.57
C ILE A 40 -13.89 -0.20 5.31
N ALA A 41 -13.55 -0.01 6.59
CA ALA A 41 -14.14 0.98 7.49
C ALA A 41 -13.47 2.36 7.37
N ARG A 42 -12.40 2.48 6.58
CA ARG A 42 -11.58 3.69 6.44
C ARG A 42 -11.52 4.20 5.01
N ARG A 43 -12.54 3.87 4.22
CA ARG A 43 -12.72 4.39 2.86
C ARG A 43 -13.12 5.88 2.90
N PRO A 44 -12.84 6.66 1.85
CA PRO A 44 -12.16 6.28 0.61
C PRO A 44 -10.67 5.95 0.84
N VAL A 45 -10.10 5.09 0.00
CA VAL A 45 -8.65 4.83 -0.01
C VAL A 45 -8.04 5.29 -1.33
N VAL A 46 -6.82 5.82 -1.26
CA VAL A 46 -6.08 6.35 -2.41
C VAL A 46 -4.71 5.70 -2.46
N LEU A 47 -4.31 5.19 -3.63
CA LEU A 47 -2.93 4.74 -3.86
C LEU A 47 -2.02 5.97 -3.87
N VAL A 48 -1.07 6.02 -2.95
CA VAL A 48 -0.15 7.17 -2.80
C VAL A 48 1.29 6.83 -3.12
N TRP A 49 1.65 5.54 -3.15
CA TRP A 49 2.98 5.08 -3.54
C TRP A 49 2.94 3.61 -3.96
N THR A 50 3.80 3.23 -4.91
CA THR A 50 4.01 1.85 -5.35
C THR A 50 5.42 1.67 -5.90
N GLU A 51 5.97 0.47 -5.77
CA GLU A 51 7.25 0.06 -6.38
C GLU A 51 7.15 -1.40 -6.81
N SER A 52 7.76 -1.73 -7.96
CA SER A 52 7.80 -3.08 -8.53
C SER A 52 9.11 -3.80 -8.22
N PHE A 53 9.02 -5.10 -8.00
CA PHE A 53 10.11 -5.98 -7.62
C PHE A 53 10.10 -7.25 -8.47
N GLY A 54 11.26 -7.86 -8.63
CA GLY A 54 11.43 -9.10 -9.41
C GLY A 54 10.89 -10.31 -8.67
N THR A 55 10.85 -10.27 -7.33
CA THR A 55 10.43 -11.39 -6.49
C THR A 55 9.42 -10.99 -5.42
N ARG A 56 8.66 -11.98 -4.94
CA ARG A 56 7.68 -11.79 -3.85
C ARG A 56 8.37 -11.38 -2.56
N ASP A 57 9.53 -11.96 -2.28
CA ASP A 57 10.27 -11.71 -1.05
C ASP A 57 10.81 -10.27 -0.99
N GLU A 58 11.26 -9.71 -2.11
CA GLU A 58 11.64 -8.29 -2.22
C GLU A 58 10.45 -7.37 -1.93
N ALA A 59 9.30 -7.62 -2.55
CA ALA A 59 8.09 -6.83 -2.30
C ALA A 59 7.61 -6.94 -0.84
N LEU A 60 7.67 -8.14 -0.26
CA LEU A 60 7.34 -8.37 1.15
C LEU A 60 8.34 -7.69 2.09
N ALA A 61 9.64 -7.68 1.76
CA ALA A 61 10.66 -6.98 2.52
C ALA A 61 10.43 -5.47 2.50
N ALA A 62 10.10 -4.90 1.32
CA ALA A 62 9.73 -3.50 1.17
C ALA A 62 8.48 -3.15 1.99
N GLU A 63 7.41 -3.96 1.90
CA GLU A 63 6.20 -3.78 2.73
C GLU A 63 6.55 -3.76 4.22
N ARG A 64 7.28 -4.77 4.72
CA ARG A 64 7.64 -4.87 6.13
C ARG A 64 8.47 -3.66 6.59
N ARG A 65 9.40 -3.21 5.75
CA ARG A 65 10.21 -2.02 6.02
C ARG A 65 9.32 -0.79 6.15
N ILE A 66 8.42 -0.55 5.19
CA ILE A 66 7.53 0.63 5.16
C ILE A 66 6.49 0.58 6.28
N LYS A 67 5.96 -0.60 6.61
CA LYS A 67 4.90 -0.79 7.61
C LYS A 67 5.28 -0.17 8.95
N GLY A 68 6.52 -0.39 9.40
CA GLY A 68 7.08 0.13 10.65
C GLY A 68 7.50 1.61 10.62
N TRP A 69 7.44 2.28 9.47
CA TRP A 69 7.84 3.68 9.39
C TRP A 69 6.87 4.62 10.10
N ARG A 70 7.44 5.65 10.72
CA ARG A 70 6.71 6.80 11.22
C ARG A 70 5.98 7.50 10.07
N ARG A 71 4.88 8.18 10.39
CA ARG A 71 4.07 8.93 9.44
C ARG A 71 4.90 9.87 8.55
N ALA A 72 5.79 10.66 9.15
CA ALA A 72 6.63 11.61 8.43
C ALA A 72 7.50 10.93 7.36
N LYS A 73 8.08 9.76 7.66
CA LYS A 73 8.91 9.02 6.71
C LYS A 73 8.09 8.43 5.57
N LYS A 74 6.85 7.99 5.83
CA LYS A 74 5.90 7.58 4.77
C LYS A 74 5.53 8.75 3.87
N GLN A 75 5.37 9.95 4.43
CA GLN A 75 5.09 11.15 3.64
C GLN A 75 6.26 11.58 2.76
N ALA A 76 7.49 11.51 3.28
CA ALA A 76 8.70 11.76 2.47
C ALA A 76 8.79 10.79 1.28
N LEU A 77 8.54 9.50 1.53
CA LEU A 77 8.48 8.48 0.46
C LEU A 77 7.45 8.82 -0.64
N ILE A 78 6.28 9.32 -0.24
CA ILE A 78 5.23 9.74 -1.18
C ILE A 78 5.66 11.00 -1.95
N GLY A 79 6.38 11.91 -1.30
CA GLY A 79 6.87 13.16 -1.89
C GLY A 79 8.03 13.00 -2.87
N GLY A 80 8.71 11.85 -2.86
CA GLY A 80 9.91 11.61 -3.68
C GLY A 80 11.19 12.24 -3.11
N ASP A 81 11.19 12.59 -1.82
CA ASP A 81 12.33 13.15 -1.08
C ASP A 81 13.23 12.06 -0.45
#